data_AF-A0A4Q4KM99-F1
#
_entry.id   AF-A0A4Q4KM99-F1
#
_cell.length_a   1.000
_cell.length_b   1.000
_cell.length_c   1.000
_cell.angle_alpha   90.00
_cell.angle_beta   90.00
_cell.angle_gamma   90.00
#
_symmetry.space_group_name_H-M   'P 1'
#
loop_
_entity.id
_entity.type
_entity.pdbx_description
1 polymer ?
#
loop_
_entity_poly.entity_id
_entity_poly.type
_entity_poly.pdbx_seq_one_letter_code
_entity_poly.pdbx_strand_id
1 'polypeptide(L)'
;MKIKSITLLILVTSLMTFSCKKQGCMDEYALNYDVSAKKEDNKFCLYKTPEISEYLPNYGANTATLVAIDRGTKYEYNKYGPELSSWMFSLYAGFSLNGEKLVSAGNVSASVYSQEPVTPYNKYFMPLNKNLNNYYQKSHTNQVFLPPSYFPNPIEWKGTGDDWPLFNTTNSSGFSGKSNVISDDPSTSTAYTFEVKPMSSADSLVLEIIGQRKHITKVIPSNLSSYVFSQQEIESVGRGNSVLRVVSVRYEKQSVGGKTYFMLNQKRTSKEVFIN
;
A
#
# COMPACT_ATOMS: atom_id res chain seq x y z
N MET A 1 78.51 -14.87 29.32
CA MET A 1 78.04 -14.22 28.07
C MET A 1 77.15 -15.21 27.31
N LYS A 2 75.83 -14.98 27.23
CA LYS A 2 74.90 -15.57 26.23
C LYS A 2 73.46 -15.03 26.45
N ILE A 3 73.15 -14.02 25.64
CA ILE A 3 71.87 -13.52 25.10
C ILE A 3 70.63 -14.33 25.57
N LYS A 4 69.73 -13.84 26.44
CA LYS A 4 68.74 -12.73 26.35
C LYS A 4 67.73 -12.84 25.18
N SER A 5 66.45 -12.86 25.54
CA SER A 5 65.35 -12.22 24.79
C SER A 5 65.01 -12.72 23.38
N ILE A 6 64.52 -13.96 23.24
CA ILE A 6 63.83 -14.38 21.99
C ILE A 6 62.39 -14.87 22.23
N THR A 7 62.04 -15.26 23.45
CA THR A 7 60.71 -15.86 23.73
C THR A 7 59.61 -14.85 24.07
N LEU A 8 59.91 -13.55 24.17
CA LEU A 8 58.94 -12.49 24.55
C LEU A 8 58.47 -11.63 23.35
N LEU A 9 58.83 -11.96 22.12
CA LEU A 9 58.48 -11.15 20.94
C LEU A 9 57.37 -11.76 20.06
N ILE A 10 56.91 -12.97 20.35
CA ILE A 10 55.89 -13.68 19.53
C ILE A 10 54.48 -13.58 20.13
N LEU A 11 54.34 -13.15 21.40
CA LEU A 11 53.03 -13.02 22.05
C LEU A 11 52.39 -11.61 21.91
N VAL A 12 53.12 -10.62 21.40
CA VAL A 12 52.63 -9.22 21.29
C VAL A 12 52.09 -8.90 19.88
N THR A 13 52.32 -9.76 18.89
CA THR A 13 51.86 -9.55 17.50
C THR A 13 50.49 -10.14 17.18
N SER A 14 49.82 -10.86 18.09
CA SER A 14 48.50 -11.45 17.81
C SER A 14 47.30 -10.57 18.22
N LEU A 15 47.51 -9.37 18.77
CA LEU A 15 46.43 -8.49 19.27
C LEU A 15 46.03 -7.33 18.34
N MET A 16 46.60 -7.21 17.13
CA MET A 16 46.54 -5.96 16.36
C MET A 16 45.63 -5.89 15.12
N THR A 17 44.81 -6.89 14.75
CA THR A 17 44.03 -6.75 13.48
C THR A 17 42.59 -7.25 13.43
N PHE A 18 41.97 -7.66 14.54
CA PHE A 18 40.49 -7.68 14.60
C PHE A 18 39.97 -6.29 15.00
N SER A 19 40.40 -5.26 14.28
CA SER A 19 39.58 -4.05 14.18
C SER A 19 38.33 -4.49 13.44
N CYS A 20 37.32 -4.96 14.18
CA CYS A 20 35.94 -4.88 13.76
C CYS A 20 35.69 -3.40 13.47
N LYS A 21 36.05 -2.94 12.25
CA LYS A 21 35.57 -1.68 11.73
C LYS A 21 34.06 -1.75 11.95
N LYS A 22 33.53 -0.86 12.79
CA LYS A 22 32.08 -0.72 12.98
C LYS A 22 31.43 -0.80 11.60
N GLN A 23 30.74 -1.91 11.34
CA GLN A 23 29.99 -2.13 10.12
C GLN A 23 28.66 -1.40 10.32
N GLY A 24 28.64 -0.12 9.97
CA GLY A 24 27.43 0.69 9.93
C GLY A 24 27.20 1.24 8.54
N CYS A 25 26.02 1.79 8.31
CA CYS A 25 25.64 2.44 7.08
C CYS A 25 25.72 3.97 7.23
N MET A 26 26.15 4.69 6.18
CA MET A 26 26.11 6.16 6.18
C MET A 26 24.74 6.73 5.74
N ASP A 27 23.79 5.89 5.32
CA ASP A 27 22.42 6.30 5.01
C ASP A 27 21.60 6.42 6.30
N GLU A 28 21.06 7.61 6.56
CA GLU A 28 20.29 7.93 7.76
C GLU A 28 18.97 7.13 7.89
N TYR A 29 18.49 6.53 6.79
CA TYR A 29 17.29 5.68 6.80
C TYR A 29 17.59 4.19 6.99
N ALA A 30 18.87 3.81 7.06
CA ALA A 30 19.24 2.44 7.38
C ALA A 30 19.07 2.16 8.90
N LEU A 31 18.55 0.99 9.22
CA LEU A 31 18.41 0.46 10.59
C LEU A 31 19.74 0.37 11.34
N ASN A 32 20.86 0.28 10.61
CA ASN A 32 22.22 0.25 11.14
C ASN A 32 23.01 1.52 10.79
N TYR A 33 22.35 2.68 10.75
CA TYR A 33 23.01 3.97 10.54
C TYR A 33 24.12 4.21 11.59
N ASP A 34 25.32 4.54 11.10
CA ASP A 34 26.44 5.00 11.90
C ASP A 34 27.19 6.06 11.10
N VAL A 35 27.08 7.33 11.51
CA VAL A 35 27.78 8.47 10.89
C VAL A 35 29.31 8.29 10.88
N SER A 36 29.86 7.44 11.75
CA SER A 36 31.30 7.12 11.79
C SER A 36 31.71 5.92 10.92
N ALA A 37 30.76 5.31 10.20
CA ALA A 37 31.04 4.24 9.26
C ALA A 37 32.03 4.72 8.17
N LYS A 38 33.11 3.96 7.97
CA LYS A 38 34.21 4.33 7.07
C LYS A 38 34.05 3.79 5.64
N LYS A 39 32.93 3.14 5.33
CA LYS A 39 32.65 2.56 4.02
C LYS A 39 31.27 3.02 3.57
N GLU A 40 31.23 3.75 2.46
CA GLU A 40 30.03 3.98 1.66
C GLU A 40 29.60 2.72 0.87
N ASP A 41 30.12 1.53 1.23
CA ASP A 41 29.69 0.30 0.58
C ASP A 41 28.31 -0.06 1.14
N ASN A 42 27.30 0.47 0.47
CA ASN A 42 25.89 0.39 0.85
C ASN A 42 25.33 -1.04 0.85
N LYS A 43 26.16 -2.04 0.55
CA LYS A 43 25.85 -3.48 0.65
C LYS A 43 25.55 -3.94 2.08
N PHE A 44 25.97 -3.18 3.10
CA PHE A 44 25.74 -3.52 4.51
C PHE A 44 24.55 -2.76 5.13
N CYS A 45 23.90 -1.87 4.38
CA CYS A 45 22.78 -1.10 4.89
C CYS A 45 21.54 -1.99 5.03
N LEU A 46 20.97 -2.02 6.23
CA LEU A 46 19.75 -2.75 6.54
C LEU A 46 18.57 -1.80 6.47
N TYR A 47 17.53 -2.10 5.70
CA TYR A 47 16.36 -1.25 5.56
C TYR A 47 15.10 -1.96 6.05
N LYS A 48 14.17 -1.22 6.65
CA LYS A 48 12.83 -1.76 6.98
C LYS A 48 12.00 -1.81 5.71
N THR A 49 11.13 -2.80 5.53
CA THR A 49 10.10 -2.71 4.49
C THR A 49 9.16 -1.54 4.81
N PRO A 50 8.92 -0.61 3.87
CA PRO A 50 8.12 0.57 4.14
C PRO A 50 6.67 0.20 4.40
N GLU A 51 5.99 1.01 5.23
CA GLU A 51 4.58 0.79 5.53
C GLU A 51 3.71 1.18 4.35
N ILE A 52 2.90 0.23 3.90
CA ILE A 52 2.06 0.38 2.73
C ILE A 52 0.75 1.06 3.16
N SER A 53 0.60 2.35 2.87
CA SER A 53 -0.68 3.07 3.01
C SER A 53 -1.61 2.78 1.83
N GLU A 54 -2.90 3.04 1.96
CA GLU A 54 -3.88 2.80 0.90
C GLU A 54 -4.00 3.99 -0.05
N TYR A 55 -4.32 3.73 -1.32
CA TYR A 55 -4.59 4.80 -2.28
C TYR A 55 -5.98 5.40 -2.03
N LEU A 56 -5.99 6.55 -1.36
CA LEU A 56 -7.18 7.35 -1.08
C LEU A 56 -6.97 8.78 -1.58
N PRO A 57 -7.31 9.09 -2.84
CA PRO A 57 -7.13 10.44 -3.38
C PRO A 57 -8.03 11.45 -2.68
N ASN A 58 -7.50 12.66 -2.49
CA ASN A 58 -8.24 13.83 -2.05
C ASN A 58 -8.63 14.67 -3.27
N TYR A 59 -9.92 14.74 -3.55
CA TYR A 59 -10.45 15.50 -4.70
C TYR A 59 -10.82 16.95 -4.35
N GLY A 60 -10.42 17.45 -3.18
CA GLY A 60 -10.60 18.83 -2.76
C GLY A 60 -11.91 19.08 -2.03
N ALA A 61 -12.31 20.35 -1.99
CA ALA A 61 -13.47 20.82 -1.22
C ALA A 61 -14.79 20.24 -1.74
N ASN A 62 -15.73 20.00 -0.82
CA ASN A 62 -17.05 19.42 -1.09
C ASN A 62 -17.03 18.05 -1.79
N THR A 63 -16.01 17.23 -1.49
CA THR A 63 -15.87 15.88 -2.04
C THR A 63 -15.85 14.79 -0.98
N ALA A 64 -16.40 13.63 -1.32
CA ALA A 64 -16.26 12.38 -0.59
C ALA A 64 -15.55 11.36 -1.47
N THR A 65 -14.59 10.64 -0.89
CA THR A 65 -13.92 9.51 -1.54
C THR A 65 -14.35 8.24 -0.82
N LEU A 66 -15.04 7.34 -1.52
CA LEU A 66 -15.52 6.05 -1.01
C LEU A 66 -14.78 4.95 -1.76
N VAL A 67 -14.03 4.11 -1.06
CA VAL A 67 -13.15 3.11 -1.69
C VAL A 67 -13.51 1.71 -1.24
N ALA A 68 -13.75 0.83 -2.20
CA ALA A 68 -13.84 -0.60 -2.01
C ALA A 68 -12.62 -1.27 -2.68
N ILE A 69 -11.88 -2.10 -1.94
CA ILE A 69 -10.69 -2.80 -2.43
C ILE A 69 -10.94 -4.30 -2.39
N ASP A 70 -10.96 -4.93 -3.56
CA ASP A 70 -10.97 -6.39 -3.69
C ASP A 70 -9.53 -6.92 -3.60
N ARG A 71 -9.20 -7.57 -2.48
CA ARG A 71 -7.88 -8.18 -2.26
C ARG A 71 -7.84 -9.63 -2.76
N GLY A 72 -8.96 -10.16 -3.26
CA GLY A 72 -9.10 -11.50 -3.78
C GLY A 72 -9.29 -12.56 -2.70
N THR A 73 -9.23 -13.82 -3.13
CA THR A 73 -9.37 -14.98 -2.27
C THR A 73 -8.00 -15.41 -1.76
N LYS A 74 -7.86 -15.55 -0.43
CA LYS A 74 -6.74 -16.21 0.21
C LYS A 74 -7.13 -17.66 0.48
N TYR A 75 -6.32 -18.57 -0.05
CA TYR A 75 -6.44 -19.99 0.24
C TYR A 75 -5.53 -20.35 1.41
N GLU A 76 -6.06 -21.07 2.38
CA GLU A 76 -5.32 -21.60 3.51
C GLU A 76 -5.32 -23.12 3.44
N TYR A 77 -4.11 -23.70 3.44
CA TYR A 77 -3.94 -25.13 3.40
C TYR A 77 -4.38 -25.76 4.72
N ASN A 78 -5.42 -26.58 4.66
CA ASN A 78 -5.84 -27.41 5.77
C ASN A 78 -5.23 -28.81 5.60
N LYS A 79 -4.27 -29.18 6.47
CA LYS A 79 -3.59 -30.48 6.44
C LYS A 79 -4.55 -31.68 6.53
N TYR A 80 -5.75 -31.49 7.10
CA TYR A 80 -6.70 -32.57 7.40
C TYR A 80 -8.08 -32.35 6.78
N GLY A 81 -8.24 -31.40 5.86
CA GLY A 81 -9.56 -31.05 5.34
C GLY A 81 -9.52 -30.34 3.98
N PRO A 82 -10.69 -29.92 3.46
CA PRO A 82 -10.76 -29.17 2.22
C PRO A 82 -9.97 -27.86 2.34
N GLU A 83 -9.44 -27.38 1.21
CA GLU A 83 -8.81 -26.06 1.11
C GLU A 83 -9.82 -25.00 1.54
N LEU A 84 -9.46 -24.22 2.56
CA LEU A 84 -10.34 -23.18 3.08
C LEU A 84 -9.98 -21.89 2.35
N SER A 85 -11.00 -21.20 1.86
CA SER A 85 -10.82 -19.96 1.11
C SER A 85 -11.53 -18.83 1.84
N SER A 86 -10.84 -17.69 1.97
CA SER A 86 -11.39 -16.49 2.57
C SER A 86 -11.25 -15.35 1.57
N TRP A 87 -12.35 -14.68 1.26
CA TRP A 87 -12.28 -13.47 0.46
C TRP A 87 -11.89 -12.29 1.34
N MET A 88 -10.85 -11.57 0.91
CA MET A 88 -10.28 -10.45 1.62
C MET A 88 -10.69 -9.15 0.93
N PHE A 89 -11.12 -8.17 1.72
CA PHE A 89 -11.43 -6.86 1.19
C PHE A 89 -11.11 -5.75 2.18
N SER A 90 -11.16 -4.53 1.69
CA SER A 90 -11.09 -3.33 2.53
C SER A 90 -12.05 -2.27 2.04
N LEU A 91 -12.59 -1.52 2.98
CA LEU A 91 -13.47 -0.38 2.78
C LEU A 91 -12.83 0.84 3.41
N TYR A 92 -12.79 1.94 2.69
CA TYR A 92 -12.30 3.22 3.19
C TYR A 92 -13.25 4.35 2.80
N ALA A 93 -13.36 5.37 3.65
CA ALA A 93 -14.10 6.57 3.31
C ALA A 93 -13.46 7.83 3.93
N GLY A 94 -13.48 8.92 3.17
CA GLY A 94 -13.07 10.25 3.62
C GLY A 94 -13.99 11.33 3.05
N PHE A 95 -14.25 12.36 3.84
CA PHE A 95 -15.20 13.45 3.53
C PHE A 95 -14.52 14.80 3.74
N SER A 96 -14.45 15.64 2.71
CA SER A 96 -13.72 16.90 2.72
C SER A 96 -14.64 18.07 2.38
N LEU A 97 -14.86 18.98 3.33
CA LEU A 97 -15.64 20.21 3.09
C LEU A 97 -14.79 21.31 2.46
N ASN A 98 -13.59 21.55 3.00
CA ASN A 98 -12.73 22.68 2.63
C ASN A 98 -11.44 22.27 1.90
N GLY A 99 -11.30 21.00 1.52
CA GLY A 99 -10.16 20.51 0.73
C GLY A 99 -8.99 19.97 1.54
N GLU A 100 -8.82 20.36 2.80
CA GLU A 100 -7.63 19.97 3.58
C GLU A 100 -7.92 19.03 4.76
N LYS A 101 -9.03 19.25 5.48
CA LYS A 101 -9.37 18.49 6.68
C LYS A 101 -10.57 17.58 6.43
N LEU A 102 -10.42 16.31 6.80
CA LEU A 102 -11.53 15.36 6.80
C LEU A 102 -12.51 15.68 7.94
N VAL A 103 -13.80 15.62 7.62
CA VAL A 103 -14.90 15.87 8.55
C VAL A 103 -15.68 14.60 8.85
N SER A 104 -16.41 14.60 9.95
CA SER A 104 -17.26 13.48 10.34
C SER A 104 -18.46 13.34 9.41
N ALA A 105 -18.87 12.12 9.10
CA ALA A 105 -20.15 11.80 8.42
C ALA A 105 -21.07 10.93 9.30
N GLY A 106 -20.86 10.98 10.62
CA GLY A 106 -21.51 10.09 11.58
C GLY A 106 -21.04 8.65 11.42
N ASN A 107 -21.97 7.69 11.47
CA ASN A 107 -21.71 6.28 11.21
C ASN A 107 -21.73 6.03 9.70
N VAL A 108 -20.63 5.49 9.17
CA VAL A 108 -20.48 5.16 7.74
C VAL A 108 -20.48 3.64 7.57
N SER A 109 -21.21 3.16 6.57
CA SER A 109 -21.27 1.74 6.24
C SER A 109 -21.35 1.51 4.74
N ALA A 110 -20.90 0.33 4.30
CA ALA A 110 -21.03 -0.13 2.93
C ALA A 110 -21.73 -1.49 2.88
N SER A 111 -22.46 -1.76 1.80
CA SER A 111 -23.11 -3.05 1.60
C SER A 111 -22.09 -4.14 1.24
N VAL A 112 -22.28 -5.30 1.84
CA VAL A 112 -21.50 -6.53 1.61
C VAL A 112 -22.45 -7.74 1.66
N TYR A 113 -22.07 -8.83 1.03
CA TYR A 113 -22.76 -10.11 1.17
C TYR A 113 -22.09 -10.98 2.23
N SER A 114 -22.89 -11.76 2.96
CA SER A 114 -22.39 -12.68 4.00
C SER A 114 -22.02 -14.06 3.48
N GLN A 115 -22.46 -14.44 2.28
CA GLN A 115 -22.22 -15.74 1.65
C GLN A 115 -22.07 -15.61 0.13
N GLU A 116 -21.54 -16.65 -0.51
CA GLU A 116 -21.60 -16.80 -1.98
C GLU A 116 -23.04 -16.71 -2.50
N PRO A 117 -23.22 -16.24 -3.75
CA PRO A 117 -24.52 -15.97 -4.35
C PRO A 117 -25.37 -17.25 -4.52
N VAL A 118 -26.02 -17.71 -3.45
CA VAL A 118 -27.14 -18.66 -3.51
C VAL A 118 -28.39 -17.86 -3.12
N THR A 119 -29.17 -17.47 -4.12
CA THR A 119 -30.38 -16.63 -3.97
C THR A 119 -31.37 -17.17 -2.94
N PRO A 120 -32.06 -16.33 -2.13
CA PRO A 120 -32.07 -14.86 -2.09
C PRO A 120 -31.03 -14.24 -1.11
N TYR A 121 -30.42 -13.12 -1.53
CA TYR A 121 -29.28 -12.48 -0.87
C TYR A 121 -29.61 -11.80 0.47
N ASN A 122 -28.87 -12.13 1.53
CA ASN A 122 -28.82 -11.32 2.76
C ASN A 122 -27.73 -10.24 2.63
N LYS A 123 -28.01 -9.18 1.86
CA LYS A 123 -27.20 -7.96 1.87
C LYS A 123 -27.25 -7.35 3.27
N TYR A 124 -26.09 -7.07 3.86
CA TYR A 124 -25.99 -6.34 5.12
C TYR A 124 -25.04 -5.14 4.99
N PHE A 125 -25.13 -4.20 5.92
CA PHE A 125 -24.29 -3.01 5.94
C PHE A 125 -23.18 -3.19 6.97
N MET A 126 -21.94 -3.19 6.49
CA MET A 126 -20.76 -3.29 7.33
C MET A 126 -20.35 -1.89 7.79
N PRO A 127 -20.40 -1.58 9.10
CA PRO A 127 -19.93 -0.31 9.62
C PRO A 127 -18.40 -0.22 9.51
N LEU A 128 -17.92 0.96 9.13
CA LEU A 128 -16.50 1.29 9.11
C LEU A 128 -16.09 1.88 10.47
N ASN A 129 -14.86 1.59 10.90
CA ASN A 129 -14.28 2.17 12.09
C ASN A 129 -13.80 3.59 11.78
N LYS A 130 -14.31 4.57 12.51
CA LYS A 130 -13.85 5.96 12.44
C LYS A 130 -12.59 6.13 13.30
N ASN A 131 -11.56 6.77 12.77
CA ASN A 131 -10.35 7.10 13.51
C ASN A 131 -10.36 8.57 14.02
N LEU A 132 -9.25 9.01 14.63
CA LEU A 132 -9.13 10.37 15.18
C LEU A 132 -9.14 11.50 14.14
N ASN A 133 -8.79 11.23 12.88
CA ASN A 133 -8.78 12.24 11.82
C ASN A 133 -10.04 12.18 10.94
N ASN A 134 -11.14 11.58 11.42
CA ASN A 134 -12.39 11.38 10.67
C ASN A 134 -12.24 10.56 9.38
N TYR A 135 -11.17 9.78 9.26
CA TYR A 135 -11.06 8.74 8.25
C TYR A 135 -11.75 7.47 8.72
N TYR A 136 -12.40 6.79 7.79
CA TYR A 136 -13.17 5.60 8.05
C TYR A 136 -12.49 4.42 7.38
N GLN A 137 -12.33 3.31 8.10
CA GLN A 137 -11.73 2.11 7.57
C GLN A 137 -12.36 0.83 8.12
N LYS A 138 -12.41 -0.18 7.26
CA LYS A 138 -12.70 -1.56 7.65
C LYS A 138 -11.86 -2.48 6.78
N SER A 139 -11.03 -3.29 7.41
CA SER A 139 -10.39 -4.43 6.75
C SER A 139 -11.08 -5.69 7.22
N HIS A 140 -11.42 -6.55 6.27
CA HIS A 140 -12.07 -7.82 6.58
C HIS A 140 -11.17 -8.95 6.11
N THR A 141 -10.68 -9.71 7.08
CA THR A 141 -10.09 -11.03 6.88
C THR A 141 -11.06 -11.99 7.55
N ASN A 142 -11.89 -12.68 6.76
CA ASN A 142 -12.77 -13.68 7.31
C ASN A 142 -11.97 -14.68 8.15
N GLN A 143 -12.49 -15.07 9.31
CA GLN A 143 -11.98 -16.25 9.99
C GLN A 143 -12.25 -17.48 9.12
N VAL A 144 -11.34 -18.46 9.20
CA VAL A 144 -11.16 -19.61 8.30
C VAL A 144 -12.38 -20.56 8.20
N PHE A 145 -13.53 -20.22 8.80
CA PHE A 145 -14.74 -21.05 8.85
C PHE A 145 -16.04 -20.31 8.52
N LEU A 146 -15.96 -19.02 8.14
CA LEU A 146 -17.13 -18.30 7.67
C LEU A 146 -17.11 -18.25 6.14
N PRO A 147 -18.28 -18.42 5.49
CA PRO A 147 -18.38 -18.31 4.04
C PRO A 147 -17.79 -16.97 3.57
N PRO A 148 -17.11 -16.96 2.42
CA PRO A 148 -16.51 -15.74 1.89
C PRO A 148 -17.59 -14.67 1.76
N SER A 149 -17.29 -13.48 2.30
CA SER A 149 -18.07 -12.30 1.98
C SER A 149 -17.78 -11.89 0.53
N TYR A 150 -18.64 -11.08 -0.09
CA TYR A 150 -18.42 -10.55 -1.44
C TYR A 150 -18.91 -9.10 -1.52
N PHE A 151 -18.33 -8.32 -2.44
CA PHE A 151 -18.92 -7.03 -2.78
C PHE A 151 -20.17 -7.27 -3.63
N PRO A 152 -21.33 -6.73 -3.24
CA PRO A 152 -22.46 -6.65 -4.15
C PRO A 152 -22.11 -5.76 -5.34
N ASN A 153 -22.77 -6.00 -6.45
CA ASN A 153 -22.80 -5.06 -7.56
C ASN A 153 -24.28 -4.70 -7.80
N PRO A 154 -24.72 -3.47 -7.45
CA PRO A 154 -23.93 -2.33 -6.98
C PRO A 154 -23.51 -2.40 -5.49
N ILE A 155 -22.46 -1.64 -5.12
CA ILE A 155 -22.07 -1.39 -3.72
C ILE A 155 -22.82 -0.16 -3.21
N GLU A 156 -23.57 -0.30 -2.14
CA GLU A 156 -24.34 0.79 -1.52
C GLU A 156 -23.57 1.35 -0.33
N TRP A 157 -23.53 2.67 -0.21
CA TRP A 157 -22.85 3.37 0.86
C TRP A 157 -23.81 4.29 1.58
N LYS A 158 -23.73 4.32 2.91
CA LYS A 158 -24.58 5.14 3.76
C LYS A 158 -23.76 5.82 4.85
N GLY A 159 -24.09 7.08 5.14
CA GLY A 159 -23.62 7.82 6.30
C GLY A 159 -24.81 8.41 7.04
N THR A 160 -24.81 8.35 8.39
CA THR A 160 -25.90 8.90 9.21
C THR A 160 -25.92 10.42 9.27
N GLY A 161 -24.85 11.07 8.81
CA GLY A 161 -24.69 12.52 8.84
C GLY A 161 -24.08 13.02 10.14
N ASP A 162 -23.33 14.11 10.02
CA ASP A 162 -22.72 14.94 11.08
C ASP A 162 -22.31 16.27 10.42
N ASP A 163 -21.05 16.71 10.52
CA ASP A 163 -20.49 17.80 9.68
C ASP A 163 -20.72 17.57 8.18
N TRP A 164 -20.58 16.31 7.72
CA TRP A 164 -20.96 15.88 6.39
C TRP A 164 -22.43 15.43 6.39
N PRO A 165 -23.25 15.83 5.40
CA PRO A 165 -24.69 15.53 5.41
C PRO A 165 -24.98 14.02 5.33
N LEU A 166 -26.16 13.63 5.84
CA LEU A 166 -26.74 12.30 5.62
C LEU A 166 -26.68 11.94 4.13
N PHE A 167 -26.26 10.71 3.83
CA PHE A 167 -26.20 10.25 2.44
C PHE A 167 -26.52 8.77 2.28
N ASN A 168 -27.01 8.44 1.09
CA ASN A 168 -27.20 7.08 0.59
C ASN A 168 -26.89 7.11 -0.91
N THR A 169 -25.85 6.41 -1.34
CA THR A 169 -25.33 6.41 -2.71
C THR A 169 -24.94 4.98 -3.12
N THR A 170 -24.85 4.72 -4.41
CA THR A 170 -24.55 3.40 -4.95
C THR A 170 -23.47 3.49 -6.02
N ASN A 171 -22.52 2.55 -6.00
CA ASN A 171 -21.50 2.39 -7.02
C ASN A 171 -21.86 1.16 -7.87
N SER A 172 -22.19 1.40 -9.14
CA SER A 172 -22.58 0.40 -10.13
C SER A 172 -21.45 -0.02 -11.07
N SER A 173 -20.27 0.59 -10.95
CA SER A 173 -19.15 0.35 -11.87
C SER A 173 -18.52 -1.03 -11.74
N GLY A 174 -18.78 -1.78 -10.66
CA GLY A 174 -18.09 -3.05 -10.39
C GLY A 174 -16.57 -2.90 -10.31
N PHE A 175 -15.83 -4.01 -10.29
CA PHE A 175 -14.36 -4.01 -10.25
C PHE A 175 -13.74 -4.21 -11.63
N SER A 176 -12.56 -3.64 -11.84
CA SER A 176 -11.69 -3.98 -12.98
C SER A 176 -10.98 -5.32 -12.76
N GLY A 177 -10.29 -5.81 -13.80
CA GLY A 177 -9.27 -6.84 -13.64
C GLY A 177 -8.03 -6.34 -12.89
N LYS A 178 -7.11 -7.26 -12.57
CA LYS A 178 -5.86 -6.94 -11.88
C LYS A 178 -4.74 -6.62 -12.88
N SER A 179 -4.15 -5.43 -12.79
CA SER A 179 -2.85 -5.14 -13.41
C SER A 179 -1.71 -5.73 -12.57
N ASN A 180 -0.56 -5.98 -13.20
CA ASN A 180 0.64 -6.50 -12.55
C ASN A 180 1.81 -5.56 -12.82
N VAL A 181 2.65 -5.36 -11.80
CA VAL A 181 3.97 -4.73 -11.96
C VAL A 181 4.88 -5.71 -12.70
N ILE A 182 5.49 -5.26 -13.80
CA ILE A 182 6.47 -6.05 -14.57
C ILE A 182 7.87 -5.42 -14.53
N SER A 183 8.00 -4.26 -13.91
CA SER A 183 9.26 -3.50 -13.85
C SER A 183 10.32 -4.19 -13.00
N ASP A 184 11.58 -3.89 -13.29
CA ASP A 184 12.74 -4.23 -12.46
C ASP A 184 12.96 -3.24 -11.31
N ASP A 185 14.01 -3.47 -10.53
CA ASP A 185 14.44 -2.66 -9.40
C ASP A 185 14.88 -1.24 -9.85
N PRO A 186 14.37 -0.16 -9.24
CA PRO A 186 14.82 1.19 -9.55
C PRO A 186 16.26 1.48 -9.10
N SER A 187 16.85 2.53 -9.68
CA SER A 187 18.14 3.09 -9.26
C SER A 187 17.98 4.59 -9.04
N THR A 188 18.60 5.14 -7.99
CA THR A 188 18.64 6.60 -7.78
C THR A 188 19.56 7.32 -8.77
N SER A 189 20.35 6.59 -9.57
CA SER A 189 21.31 7.19 -10.51
C SER A 189 20.74 7.58 -11.88
N THR A 190 19.52 7.14 -12.21
CA THR A 190 18.88 7.39 -13.52
C THR A 190 17.37 7.58 -13.37
N ALA A 191 16.73 8.10 -14.42
CA ALA A 191 15.28 8.00 -14.55
C ALA A 191 14.85 6.52 -14.54
N TYR A 192 13.60 6.27 -14.13
CA TYR A 192 13.07 4.93 -13.96
C TYR A 192 11.76 4.75 -14.73
N THR A 193 11.71 3.72 -15.57
CA THR A 193 10.48 3.33 -16.27
C THR A 193 9.71 2.33 -15.43
N PHE A 194 8.59 2.76 -14.86
CA PHE A 194 7.65 1.88 -14.20
C PHE A 194 6.75 1.24 -15.26
N GLU A 195 6.99 -0.03 -15.54
CA GLU A 195 6.23 -0.89 -16.46
C GLU A 195 5.16 -1.74 -15.76
N VAL A 196 3.98 -1.81 -16.36
CA VAL A 196 2.81 -2.55 -15.88
C VAL A 196 2.08 -3.25 -17.03
N LYS A 197 1.32 -4.30 -16.70
CA LYS A 197 0.36 -4.88 -17.65
C LYS A 197 -0.86 -3.95 -17.80
N PRO A 198 -1.20 -3.46 -19.00
CA PRO A 198 -2.41 -2.64 -19.21
C PRO A 198 -3.68 -3.37 -18.76
N MET A 199 -4.71 -2.60 -18.39
CA MET A 199 -5.99 -3.14 -17.90
C MET A 199 -7.18 -2.40 -18.50
N SER A 200 -7.65 -2.83 -19.67
CA SER A 200 -8.75 -2.19 -20.40
C SER A 200 -10.08 -2.12 -19.65
N SER A 201 -10.28 -2.97 -18.64
CA SER A 201 -11.47 -2.95 -17.78
C SER A 201 -11.39 -1.93 -16.64
N ALA A 202 -10.25 -1.24 -16.47
CA ALA A 202 -10.07 -0.15 -15.53
C ALA A 202 -10.23 1.20 -16.25
N ASP A 203 -10.61 2.24 -15.50
CA ASP A 203 -10.62 3.61 -16.01
C ASP A 203 -9.23 4.23 -15.93
N SER A 204 -8.44 3.85 -14.91
CA SER A 204 -7.06 4.30 -14.73
C SER A 204 -6.19 3.26 -14.01
N LEU A 205 -4.89 3.41 -14.17
CA LEU A 205 -3.88 2.74 -13.35
C LEU A 205 -3.19 3.78 -12.48
N VAL A 206 -3.03 3.45 -11.19
CA VAL A 206 -2.27 4.24 -10.23
C VAL A 206 -0.97 3.50 -9.97
N LEU A 207 0.14 4.13 -10.29
CA LEU A 207 1.50 3.64 -10.08
C LEU A 207 2.05 4.27 -8.80
N GLU A 208 2.53 3.44 -7.89
CA GLU A 208 3.02 3.87 -6.58
C GLU A 208 4.41 3.30 -6.34
N ILE A 209 5.35 4.18 -6.00
CA ILE A 209 6.68 3.79 -5.50
C ILE A 209 6.71 4.22 -4.03
N ILE A 210 6.72 3.22 -3.15
CA ILE A 210 6.70 3.39 -1.69
C ILE A 210 8.09 2.99 -1.20
N GLY A 211 8.92 3.96 -0.83
CA GLY A 211 10.28 3.71 -0.34
C GLY A 211 10.51 4.22 1.08
N GLN A 212 11.78 4.36 1.44
CA GLN A 212 12.19 4.67 2.81
C GLN A 212 11.84 6.09 3.25
N ARG A 213 11.84 7.05 2.32
CA ARG A 213 11.70 8.49 2.61
C ARG A 213 10.35 9.03 2.19
N LYS A 214 9.87 8.57 1.04
CA LYS A 214 8.69 9.14 0.39
C LYS A 214 7.89 8.08 -0.33
N HIS A 215 6.60 8.34 -0.40
CA HIS A 215 5.67 7.68 -1.29
C HIS A 215 5.35 8.63 -2.45
N ILE A 216 5.62 8.20 -3.68
CA ILE A 216 5.23 8.94 -4.89
C ILE A 216 4.17 8.15 -5.67
N THR A 217 3.25 8.88 -6.27
CA THR A 217 2.08 8.31 -6.95
C THR A 217 1.89 8.96 -8.31
N LYS A 218 1.58 8.17 -9.34
CA LYS A 218 1.20 8.66 -10.66
C LYS A 218 -0.06 7.95 -11.17
N VAL A 219 -1.03 8.72 -11.65
CA VAL A 219 -2.20 8.19 -12.34
C VAL A 219 -1.96 8.25 -13.85
N ILE A 220 -2.16 7.13 -14.54
CA ILE A 220 -2.07 7.02 -16.00
C ILE A 220 -3.34 6.38 -16.58
N PRO A 221 -3.66 6.65 -17.87
CA PRO A 221 -4.71 5.93 -18.59
C PRO A 221 -4.50 4.41 -18.56
N SER A 222 -5.59 3.65 -18.49
CA SER A 222 -5.54 2.20 -18.26
C SER A 222 -5.01 1.37 -19.43
N ASN A 223 -4.93 1.96 -20.62
CA ASN A 223 -4.37 1.37 -21.82
C ASN A 223 -2.86 1.58 -21.96
N LEU A 224 -2.23 2.41 -21.11
CA LEU A 224 -0.78 2.56 -21.10
C LEU A 224 -0.11 1.44 -20.31
N SER A 225 1.08 1.04 -20.76
CA SER A 225 1.89 -0.01 -20.15
C SER A 225 3.04 0.54 -19.30
N SER A 226 3.29 1.85 -19.28
CA SER A 226 4.40 2.40 -18.49
C SER A 226 4.29 3.90 -18.21
N TYR A 227 5.13 4.37 -17.29
CA TYR A 227 5.42 5.77 -17.02
C TYR A 227 6.88 5.95 -16.61
N VAL A 228 7.51 7.05 -17.02
CA VAL A 228 8.89 7.37 -16.65
C VAL A 228 8.89 8.35 -15.48
N PHE A 229 9.37 7.90 -14.32
CA PHE A 229 9.70 8.76 -13.19
C PHE A 229 11.09 9.36 -13.42
N SER A 230 11.23 10.66 -13.17
CA SER A 230 12.52 11.34 -13.22
C SER A 230 13.47 10.79 -12.16
N GLN A 231 14.78 10.96 -12.40
CA GLN A 231 15.81 10.58 -11.41
C GLN A 231 15.55 11.25 -10.05
N GLN A 232 15.19 12.53 -10.05
CA GLN A 232 14.90 13.29 -8.83
C GLN A 232 13.70 12.72 -8.05
N GLU A 233 12.67 12.24 -8.74
CA GLU A 233 11.54 11.57 -8.10
C GLU A 233 12.01 10.29 -7.40
N ILE A 234 12.86 9.47 -8.04
CA ILE A 234 13.40 8.23 -7.45
C ILE A 234 14.36 8.53 -6.29
N GLU A 235 15.25 9.51 -6.43
CA GLU A 235 16.11 9.98 -5.33
C GLU A 235 15.29 10.43 -4.12
N SER A 236 14.14 11.09 -4.35
CA SER A 236 13.27 11.57 -3.28
C SER A 236 12.57 10.44 -2.51
N VAL A 237 12.39 9.27 -3.13
CA VAL A 237 11.84 8.06 -2.51
C VAL A 237 12.85 7.43 -1.53
N GLY A 238 14.14 7.57 -1.83
CA GLY A 238 15.25 7.07 -1.03
C GLY A 238 15.62 5.62 -1.34
N ARG A 239 16.89 5.32 -1.14
CA ARG A 239 17.50 3.99 -1.33
C ARG A 239 16.93 2.98 -0.33
N GLY A 240 16.92 1.70 -0.71
CA GLY A 240 16.63 0.58 0.20
C GLY A 240 15.40 -0.23 -0.19
N ASN A 241 14.93 -1.06 0.75
CA ASN A 241 13.74 -1.88 0.58
C ASN A 241 12.55 -1.00 0.19
N SER A 242 11.85 -1.34 -0.88
CA SER A 242 10.75 -0.53 -1.40
C SER A 242 9.65 -1.43 -1.97
N VAL A 243 8.50 -0.83 -2.23
CA VAL A 243 7.36 -1.51 -2.84
C VAL A 243 6.93 -0.75 -4.07
N LEU A 244 6.92 -1.45 -5.21
CA LEU A 244 6.22 -1.01 -6.40
C LEU A 244 4.80 -1.53 -6.32
N ARG A 245 3.80 -0.67 -6.51
CA ARG A 245 2.40 -1.06 -6.51
C ARG A 245 1.69 -0.47 -7.72
N VAL A 246 0.84 -1.30 -8.33
CA VAL A 246 -0.15 -0.84 -9.31
C VAL A 246 -1.54 -1.06 -8.75
N VAL A 247 -2.38 -0.03 -8.82
CA VAL A 247 -3.80 -0.08 -8.48
C VAL A 247 -4.61 0.12 -9.75
N SER A 248 -5.38 -0.89 -10.13
CA SER A 248 -6.39 -0.80 -11.18
C SER A 248 -7.67 -0.23 -10.58
N VAL A 249 -8.13 0.91 -11.10
CA VAL A 249 -9.27 1.65 -10.54
C VAL A 249 -10.40 1.70 -11.55
N ARG A 250 -11.59 1.29 -11.13
CA ARG A 250 -12.84 1.77 -11.73
C ARG A 250 -13.45 2.81 -10.80
N TYR A 251 -13.99 3.89 -11.33
CA TYR A 251 -14.63 4.89 -10.50
C TYR A 251 -15.93 5.43 -11.08
N GLU A 252 -16.84 5.74 -10.17
CA GLU A 252 -18.10 6.42 -10.47
C GLU A 252 -18.13 7.75 -9.74
N LYS A 253 -18.61 8.79 -10.43
CA LYS A 253 -18.83 10.12 -9.84
C LYS A 253 -20.33 10.38 -9.73
N GLN A 254 -20.78 10.78 -8.54
CA GLN A 254 -22.17 11.16 -8.29
C GLN A 254 -22.26 12.49 -7.53
N SER A 255 -23.36 13.22 -7.74
CA SER A 255 -23.67 14.44 -6.99
C SER A 255 -24.89 14.19 -6.10
N VAL A 256 -24.72 14.22 -4.78
CA VAL A 256 -25.79 13.98 -3.80
C VAL A 256 -25.78 15.10 -2.76
N GLY A 257 -26.90 15.80 -2.61
CA GLY A 257 -27.04 16.87 -1.62
C GLY A 257 -26.02 18.01 -1.80
N GLY A 258 -25.69 18.36 -3.06
CA GLY A 258 -24.68 19.40 -3.36
C GLY A 258 -23.23 18.99 -3.08
N LYS A 259 -22.97 17.73 -2.73
CA LYS A 259 -21.62 17.16 -2.58
C LYS A 259 -21.28 16.23 -3.73
N THR A 260 -20.00 16.12 -4.05
CA THR A 260 -19.50 15.19 -5.06
C THR A 260 -18.94 13.93 -4.40
N TYR A 261 -19.37 12.75 -4.83
CA TYR A 261 -18.88 11.45 -4.38
C TYR A 261 -18.04 10.82 -5.48
N PHE A 262 -16.81 10.46 -5.15
CA PHE A 262 -15.91 9.65 -5.96
C PHE A 262 -15.87 8.26 -5.35
N MET A 263 -16.51 7.30 -6.02
CA MET A 263 -16.60 5.92 -5.56
C MET A 263 -15.64 5.05 -6.35
N LEU A 264 -14.58 4.57 -5.72
CA LEU A 264 -13.49 3.84 -6.35
C LEU A 264 -13.57 2.36 -6.00
N ASN A 265 -13.64 1.51 -7.01
CA ASN A 265 -13.48 0.07 -6.89
C ASN A 265 -12.06 -0.29 -7.36
N GLN A 266 -11.25 -0.80 -6.44
CA GLN A 266 -9.83 -1.01 -6.64
C GLN A 266 -9.47 -2.49 -6.61
N LYS A 267 -8.55 -2.88 -7.49
CA LYS A 267 -7.71 -4.07 -7.33
C LYS A 267 -6.25 -3.67 -7.39
N ARG A 268 -5.38 -4.41 -6.71
CA ARG A 268 -3.97 -4.04 -6.58
C ARG A 268 -3.04 -5.23 -6.63
N THR A 269 -1.83 -4.95 -7.09
CA THR A 269 -0.69 -5.88 -7.10
C THR A 269 0.54 -5.12 -6.63
N SER A 270 1.37 -5.76 -5.82
CA SER A 270 2.58 -5.17 -5.27
C SER A 270 3.76 -6.10 -5.51
N LYS A 271 4.94 -5.50 -5.72
CA LYS A 271 6.24 -6.18 -5.87
C LYS A 271 7.21 -5.50 -4.92
N GLU A 272 7.81 -6.27 -4.02
CA GLU A 272 8.94 -5.80 -3.21
C GLU A 272 10.17 -5.71 -4.12
N VAL A 273 10.91 -4.61 -4.00
CA VAL A 273 12.10 -4.29 -4.79
C VAL A 273 13.16 -3.64 -3.89
N PHE A 274 14.38 -3.51 -4.40
CA PHE A 274 15.42 -2.72 -3.76
C PHE A 274 15.79 -1.53 -4.64
N ILE A 275 15.61 -0.30 -4.14
CA ILE A 275 16.10 0.90 -4.83
C ILE A 275 17.59 1.02 -4.57
N ASN A 276 18.40 1.01 -5.63
CA ASN A 276 19.86 1.06 -5.57
C ASN A 276 20.41 2.49 -5.50
#